data_AF-A0A1D2RNU2-F1
#
_entry.id   AF-A0A1D2RNU2-F1
#
_cell.length_a   1.000
_cell.length_b   1.000
_cell.length_c   1.000
_cell.angle_alpha   90.00
_cell.angle_beta   90.00
_cell.angle_gamma   90.00
#
_symmetry.space_group_name_H-M   'P 1'
#
loop_
_entity.id
_entity.type
_entity.pdbx_description
1 polymer ?
#
loop_
_entity_poly.entity_id
_entity_poly.type
_entity_poly.pdbx_seq_one_letter_code
_entity_poly.pdbx_strand_id
1 'polypeptide(L)'
;MPKNALAQVLLDFGRTPGRYALRLREPRELYAQLDMLALWAQGRVPEELQAQAQELAAAAVLFIQRACFAPENNHYQVLGLTPGPVDAEQLRTRYRSLIRLTHPDMGVQGLPSSAAGMVNRAQEVLANPELRERYDQQLEGSPRPSWQGVPPPPAPAPSADDVRRMQRTRLDSPHHTSLAERWRALWARYPTQARLLLTATSVGVLVVGLLAWAAHDAPGGALVVARAPAQAAGGPTQGAARSSPP
;
A
#
# COMPACT_ATOMS: atom_id res chain seq x y z
N MET A 1 20.05 -0.89 -23.72
CA MET A 1 19.31 -2.08 -24.21
C MET A 1 17.95 -1.63 -24.72
N PRO A 2 17.44 -2.16 -25.85
CA PRO A 2 16.08 -1.86 -26.32
C PRO A 2 15.04 -2.42 -25.34
N LYS A 3 13.94 -1.69 -25.12
CA LYS A 3 12.88 -2.04 -24.14
C LYS A 3 12.28 -3.43 -24.39
N ASN A 4 12.12 -3.80 -25.66
CA ASN A 4 11.61 -5.13 -26.04
C ASN A 4 12.51 -6.27 -25.57
N ALA A 5 13.84 -6.09 -25.61
CA ALA A 5 14.75 -7.12 -25.12
C ALA A 5 14.69 -7.22 -23.58
N LEU A 6 14.58 -6.09 -22.87
CA LEU A 6 14.41 -6.09 -21.41
C LEU A 6 13.12 -6.82 -21.01
N ALA A 7 12.02 -6.55 -21.73
CA ALA A 7 10.74 -7.21 -21.53
C ALA A 7 10.84 -8.73 -21.73
N GLN A 8 11.56 -9.19 -22.76
CA GLN A 8 11.78 -10.62 -23.00
C GLN A 8 12.54 -11.30 -21.86
N VAL A 9 13.65 -10.70 -21.40
CA VAL A 9 14.44 -11.23 -20.26
C VAL A 9 13.60 -11.28 -18.99
N LEU A 10 12.79 -10.24 -18.75
CA LEU A 10 11.92 -10.18 -17.58
C LEU A 10 10.82 -11.25 -17.63
N LEU A 11 10.20 -11.47 -18.79
CA LEU A 11 9.18 -12.51 -18.95
C LEU A 11 9.79 -13.92 -18.83
N ASP A 12 11.00 -14.14 -19.35
CA ASP A 12 11.73 -15.40 -19.16
C ASP A 12 12.02 -15.65 -17.68
N PHE A 13 12.47 -14.63 -16.94
CA PHE A 13 12.63 -14.68 -15.49
C PHE A 13 11.30 -15.01 -14.79
N GLY A 14 10.20 -14.36 -15.18
CA GLY A 14 8.88 -14.60 -14.61
C GLY A 14 8.40 -16.04 -14.77
N ARG A 15 8.69 -16.66 -15.93
CA ARG A 15 8.34 -18.05 -16.24
C ARG A 15 9.27 -19.06 -15.57
N THR A 16 10.55 -18.73 -15.44
CA THR A 16 11.60 -19.64 -14.92
C THR A 16 12.52 -18.95 -13.90
N PRO A 17 12.00 -18.54 -12.73
CA PRO A 17 12.76 -17.72 -11.78
C PRO A 17 13.99 -18.43 -11.21
N GLY A 18 13.99 -19.77 -11.15
CA GLY A 18 15.13 -20.57 -10.68
C GLY A 18 16.30 -20.68 -11.67
N ARG A 19 16.12 -20.22 -12.91
CA ARG A 19 17.17 -20.26 -13.95
C ARG A 19 18.30 -19.27 -13.65
N TYR A 20 18.01 -18.19 -12.95
CA TYR A 20 18.92 -17.08 -12.77
C TYR A 20 19.54 -17.06 -11.37
N ALA A 21 20.86 -16.94 -11.30
CA ALA A 21 21.59 -16.83 -10.05
C ALA A 21 21.55 -15.38 -9.53
N LEU A 22 20.47 -15.01 -8.85
CA LEU A 22 20.30 -13.65 -8.27
C LEU A 22 21.45 -13.26 -7.31
N ARG A 23 22.06 -14.23 -6.63
CA ARG A 23 23.24 -14.01 -5.78
C ARG A 23 24.46 -13.53 -6.57
N LEU A 24 24.58 -13.96 -7.82
CA LEU A 24 25.61 -13.52 -8.77
C LEU A 24 25.18 -12.29 -9.57
N ARG A 25 24.01 -11.70 -9.23
CA ARG A 25 23.38 -10.59 -9.93
C ARG A 25 23.05 -10.89 -11.39
N GLU A 26 22.63 -12.11 -11.67
CA GLU A 26 22.06 -12.50 -12.96
C GLU A 26 20.54 -12.51 -12.88
N PRO A 27 19.81 -11.98 -13.88
CA PRO A 27 20.30 -11.36 -15.11
C PRO A 27 20.74 -9.91 -14.90
N ARG A 28 21.92 -9.54 -15.39
CA ARG A 28 22.56 -8.23 -15.15
C ARG A 28 21.73 -7.06 -15.69
N GLU A 29 21.02 -7.31 -16.79
CA GLU A 29 20.16 -6.35 -17.49
C GLU A 29 19.04 -5.85 -16.58
N LEU A 30 18.42 -6.77 -15.82
CA LEU A 30 17.34 -6.44 -14.90
C LEU A 30 17.84 -5.57 -13.73
N TYR A 31 19.03 -5.88 -13.19
CA TYR A 31 19.65 -5.07 -12.14
C TYR A 31 20.05 -3.68 -12.63
N ALA A 32 20.56 -3.56 -13.86
CA ALA A 32 20.93 -2.27 -14.44
C ALA A 32 19.70 -1.36 -14.57
N GLN A 33 18.56 -1.92 -15.00
CA GLN A 33 17.33 -1.18 -15.29
C GLN A 33 16.27 -1.29 -14.19
N LEU A 34 16.67 -1.49 -12.93
CA LEU A 34 15.73 -1.69 -11.81
C LEU A 34 14.70 -0.55 -11.65
N ASP A 35 15.07 0.70 -11.93
CA ASP A 35 14.14 1.84 -11.88
C ASP A 35 13.01 1.71 -12.90
N MET A 36 13.32 1.21 -14.10
CA MET A 36 12.31 0.91 -15.13
C MET A 36 11.42 -0.25 -14.71
N LEU A 37 11.99 -1.28 -14.09
CA LEU A 37 11.21 -2.40 -13.55
C LEU A 37 10.29 -1.94 -12.42
N ALA A 38 10.72 -1.00 -11.58
CA ALA A 38 9.87 -0.43 -10.53
C ALA A 38 8.67 0.34 -11.11
N LEU A 39 8.83 1.00 -12.27
CA LEU A 39 7.71 1.61 -12.99
C LEU A 39 6.76 0.55 -13.57
N TRP A 40 7.30 -0.50 -14.18
CA TRP A 40 6.48 -1.60 -14.72
C TRP A 40 5.72 -2.35 -13.63
N ALA A 41 6.33 -2.56 -12.47
CA ALA A 41 5.68 -3.12 -11.28
C ALA A 41 4.53 -2.25 -10.75
N GLN A 42 4.56 -0.93 -11.01
CA GLN A 42 3.44 -0.01 -10.74
C GLN A 42 2.39 -0.01 -11.87
N GLY A 43 2.51 -0.89 -12.88
CA GLY A 43 1.64 -0.93 -14.05
C GLY A 43 1.92 0.17 -15.08
N ARG A 44 3.00 0.95 -14.94
CA ARG A 44 3.41 2.00 -15.88
C ARG A 44 4.24 1.38 -17.02
N VAL A 45 3.58 0.56 -17.84
CA VAL A 45 4.19 -0.11 -19.00
C VAL A 45 4.05 0.78 -20.24
N PRO A 46 5.06 0.85 -21.13
CA PRO A 46 4.95 1.56 -22.41
C PRO A 46 3.84 1.00 -23.31
N GLU A 47 3.21 1.85 -24.12
CA GLU A 47 2.10 1.50 -25.02
C GLU A 47 2.44 0.34 -25.97
N GLU A 48 3.67 0.34 -26.50
CA GLU A 48 4.25 -0.72 -27.35
C GLU A 48 4.24 -2.12 -26.70
N LEU A 49 4.18 -2.21 -25.37
CA LEU A 49 4.20 -3.46 -24.60
C LEU A 49 2.87 -3.72 -23.87
N GLN A 50 1.83 -2.92 -24.15
CA GLN A 50 0.58 -2.93 -23.38
C GLN A 50 -0.13 -4.30 -23.42
N ALA A 51 0.00 -5.04 -24.53
CA ALA A 51 -0.57 -6.38 -24.69
C ALA A 51 -0.08 -7.39 -23.62
N GLN A 52 1.13 -7.18 -23.07
CA GLN A 52 1.75 -8.03 -22.05
C GLN A 52 1.90 -7.30 -20.71
N ALA A 53 1.23 -6.16 -20.52
CA ALA A 53 1.46 -5.28 -19.36
C ALA A 53 1.25 -5.98 -18.02
N GLN A 54 0.22 -6.82 -17.91
CA GLN A 54 -0.09 -7.54 -16.68
C GLN A 54 0.98 -8.59 -16.33
N GLU A 55 1.44 -9.37 -17.34
CA GLU A 55 2.53 -10.34 -17.16
C GLU A 55 3.85 -9.64 -16.81
N LEU A 56 4.16 -8.53 -17.47
CA LEU A 56 5.35 -7.72 -17.21
C LEU A 56 5.33 -7.12 -15.81
N ALA A 57 4.20 -6.59 -15.36
CA ALA A 57 4.04 -6.06 -14.01
C ALA A 57 4.24 -7.16 -12.96
N ALA A 58 3.61 -8.33 -13.15
CA ALA A 58 3.75 -9.47 -12.25
C ALA A 58 5.20 -9.98 -12.19
N ALA A 59 5.87 -10.10 -13.35
CA ALA A 59 7.26 -10.51 -13.43
C ALA A 59 8.21 -9.48 -12.81
N ALA A 60 7.95 -8.17 -12.99
CA ALA A 60 8.71 -7.10 -12.36
C ALA A 60 8.60 -7.14 -10.83
N VAL A 61 7.38 -7.30 -10.30
CA VAL A 61 7.15 -7.48 -8.86
C VAL A 61 7.91 -8.70 -8.34
N LEU A 62 7.78 -9.85 -9.02
CA LEU A 62 8.45 -11.09 -8.63
C LEU A 62 9.97 -10.93 -8.61
N PHE A 63 10.53 -10.28 -9.63
CA PHE A 63 11.96 -10.01 -9.71
C PHE A 63 12.41 -9.11 -8.57
N ILE A 64 11.75 -7.96 -8.36
CA ILE A 64 12.12 -7.02 -7.29
C ILE A 64 11.97 -7.66 -5.91
N GLN A 65 10.91 -8.44 -5.69
CA GLN A 65 10.71 -9.19 -4.45
C GLN A 65 11.92 -10.11 -4.16
N ARG A 66 12.34 -10.91 -5.14
CA ARG A 66 13.43 -11.88 -4.96
C ARG A 66 14.82 -11.24 -4.96
N ALA A 67 15.04 -10.24 -5.79
CA ALA A 67 16.33 -9.59 -5.95
C ALA A 67 16.64 -8.62 -4.81
N CYS A 68 15.63 -7.86 -4.34
CA CYS A 68 15.81 -6.80 -3.36
C CYS A 68 15.34 -7.18 -1.95
N PHE A 69 14.32 -8.02 -1.80
CA PHE A 69 13.69 -8.27 -0.50
C PHE A 69 13.79 -9.74 -0.04
N ALA A 70 14.82 -10.46 -0.48
CA ALA A 70 15.13 -11.76 0.09
C ALA A 70 15.61 -11.61 1.56
N PRO A 71 15.29 -12.55 2.46
CA PRO A 71 15.65 -12.45 3.87
C PRO A 71 17.16 -12.30 4.14
N GLU A 72 18.00 -12.84 3.26
CA GLU A 72 19.46 -12.74 3.35
C GLU A 72 20.06 -11.44 2.79
N ASN A 73 19.23 -10.54 2.23
CA ASN A 73 19.75 -9.37 1.53
C ASN A 73 20.31 -8.31 2.49
N ASN A 74 21.48 -7.79 2.12
CA ASN A 74 22.12 -6.65 2.76
C ASN A 74 21.55 -5.31 2.26
N HIS A 75 21.95 -4.19 2.87
CA HIS A 75 21.44 -2.86 2.52
C HIS A 75 21.72 -2.46 1.06
N TYR A 76 22.86 -2.90 0.50
CA TYR A 76 23.16 -2.68 -0.93
C TYR A 76 22.17 -3.43 -1.82
N GLN A 77 21.94 -4.71 -1.53
CA GLN A 77 21.03 -5.56 -2.29
C GLN A 77 19.58 -5.09 -2.20
N VAL A 78 19.14 -4.58 -1.04
CA VAL A 78 17.81 -3.97 -0.88
C VAL A 78 17.59 -2.81 -1.84
N LEU A 79 18.62 -2.01 -2.13
CA LEU A 79 18.54 -0.93 -3.12
C LEU A 79 18.97 -1.35 -4.54
N GLY A 80 19.27 -2.64 -4.75
CA GLY A 80 19.78 -3.17 -6.02
C GLY A 80 21.15 -2.62 -6.40
N LEU A 81 21.95 -2.21 -5.42
CA LEU A 81 23.31 -1.69 -5.58
C LEU A 81 24.36 -2.79 -5.35
N THR A 82 25.57 -2.54 -5.85
CA THR A 82 26.73 -3.39 -5.57
C THR A 82 27.39 -2.88 -4.29
N PRO A 83 27.90 -3.77 -3.40
CA PRO A 83 28.80 -3.35 -2.34
C PRO A 83 30.02 -2.63 -2.91
N GLY A 84 30.51 -1.60 -2.21
CA GLY A 84 31.65 -0.79 -2.62
C GLY A 84 31.29 0.69 -2.85
N PRO A 85 31.96 1.39 -3.78
CA PRO A 85 31.74 2.82 -3.98
C PRO A 85 30.30 3.09 -4.44
N VAL A 86 29.55 3.81 -3.61
CA VAL A 86 28.16 4.20 -3.91
C VAL A 86 28.16 5.58 -4.55
N ASP A 87 27.64 5.67 -5.76
CA ASP A 87 27.26 6.93 -6.38
C ASP A 87 26.01 7.50 -5.69
N ALA A 88 26.12 8.73 -5.17
CA ALA A 88 25.06 9.40 -4.44
C ALA A 88 23.82 9.66 -5.31
N GLU A 89 23.98 9.97 -6.59
CA GLU A 89 22.85 10.19 -7.49
C GLU A 89 22.11 8.90 -7.80
N GLN A 90 22.86 7.82 -8.07
CA GLN A 90 22.28 6.49 -8.23
C GLN A 90 21.54 6.03 -6.96
N LEU A 91 22.13 6.24 -5.78
CA LEU A 91 21.51 5.90 -4.49
C LEU A 91 20.18 6.63 -4.30
N ARG A 92 20.15 7.95 -4.52
CA ARG A 92 18.93 8.77 -4.42
C ARG A 92 17.87 8.32 -5.42
N THR A 93 18.27 8.00 -6.65
CA THR A 93 17.36 7.53 -7.69
C THR A 93 16.74 6.19 -7.33
N ARG A 94 17.56 5.20 -6.93
CA ARG A 94 17.11 3.88 -6.49
C ARG A 94 16.16 3.96 -5.30
N TYR A 95 16.53 4.76 -4.29
CA TYR A 95 15.69 5.01 -3.13
C TYR A 95 14.31 5.55 -3.53
N ARG A 96 14.25 6.59 -4.37
CA ARG A 96 12.98 7.20 -4.81
C ARG A 96 12.10 6.22 -5.60
N SER A 97 12.69 5.41 -6.46
CA SER A 97 11.98 4.39 -7.25
C SER A 97 11.37 3.33 -6.34
N LEU A 98 12.17 2.78 -5.43
CA LEU A 98 11.75 1.67 -4.56
C LEU A 98 10.81 2.11 -3.45
N ILE A 99 11.00 3.29 -2.85
CA ILE A 99 10.10 3.77 -1.80
C ILE A 99 8.71 4.06 -2.35
N ARG A 100 8.63 4.59 -3.59
CA ARG A 100 7.37 4.78 -4.29
C ARG A 100 6.67 3.45 -4.52
N LEU A 101 7.40 2.45 -5.05
CA LEU A 101 6.87 1.12 -5.32
C LEU A 101 6.39 0.39 -4.05
N THR A 102 7.14 0.50 -2.95
CA THR A 102 6.92 -0.28 -1.72
C THR A 102 5.93 0.38 -0.75
N HIS A 103 5.53 1.63 -0.99
CA HIS A 103 4.59 2.33 -0.12
C HIS A 103 3.21 1.66 -0.17
N PRO A 104 2.53 1.45 0.98
CA PRO A 104 1.23 0.78 1.02
C PRO A 104 0.15 1.47 0.17
N ASP A 105 0.23 2.79 0.01
CA ASP A 105 -0.72 3.58 -0.80
C ASP A 105 -0.72 3.20 -2.30
N MET A 106 0.36 2.60 -2.81
CA MET A 106 0.40 2.17 -4.21
C MET A 106 -0.35 0.87 -4.47
N GLY A 107 -0.69 0.11 -3.42
CA GLY A 107 -1.47 -1.13 -3.54
C GLY A 107 -0.79 -2.26 -4.34
N VAL A 108 0.52 -2.20 -4.54
CA VAL A 108 1.28 -3.24 -5.27
C VAL A 108 1.35 -4.50 -4.42
N GLN A 109 0.75 -5.59 -4.92
CA GLN A 109 0.75 -6.88 -4.24
C GLN A 109 2.05 -7.64 -4.49
N GLY A 110 2.39 -8.59 -3.62
CA GLY A 110 3.55 -9.48 -3.77
C GLY A 110 4.83 -8.99 -3.10
N LEU A 111 4.92 -7.71 -2.70
CA LEU A 111 6.03 -7.22 -1.90
C LEU A 111 5.82 -7.48 -0.40
N PRO A 112 6.89 -7.69 0.39
CA PRO A 112 6.77 -7.81 1.84
C PRO A 112 6.17 -6.55 2.47
N SER A 113 5.36 -6.70 3.51
CA SER A 113 4.78 -5.57 4.25
C SER A 113 5.84 -4.66 4.88
N SER A 114 7.03 -5.20 5.17
CA SER A 114 8.18 -4.48 5.70
C SER A 114 9.08 -3.85 4.63
N ALA A 115 8.77 -3.99 3.33
CA ALA A 115 9.65 -3.56 2.24
C ALA A 115 10.01 -2.06 2.30
N ALA A 116 9.03 -1.19 2.54
CA ALA A 116 9.28 0.25 2.69
C ALA A 116 10.25 0.55 3.86
N GLY A 117 10.11 -0.16 4.98
CA GLY A 117 11.01 -0.05 6.13
C GLY A 117 12.43 -0.52 5.80
N MET A 118 12.58 -1.60 5.03
CA MET A 118 13.88 -2.07 4.56
C MET A 118 14.56 -1.04 3.66
N VAL A 119 13.83 -0.45 2.71
CA VAL A 119 14.32 0.60 1.80
C VAL A 119 14.80 1.83 2.58
N ASN A 120 14.00 2.29 3.55
CA ASN A 120 14.36 3.45 4.38
C ASN A 120 15.63 3.21 5.19
N ARG A 121 15.73 2.05 5.86
CA ARG A 121 16.93 1.69 6.65
C ARG A 121 18.16 1.56 5.77
N ALA A 122 18.03 0.91 4.61
CA ALA A 122 19.13 0.78 3.68
C ALA A 122 19.63 2.16 3.22
N GLN A 123 18.72 3.08 2.92
CA GLN A 123 19.10 4.43 2.53
C GLN A 123 19.78 5.21 3.67
N GLU A 124 19.25 5.15 4.88
CA GLU A 124 19.83 5.82 6.05
C GLU A 124 21.28 5.42 6.28
N VAL A 125 21.56 4.10 6.22
CA VAL A 125 22.92 3.57 6.41
C VAL A 125 23.83 3.94 5.25
N LEU A 126 23.39 3.77 3.99
CA LEU A 126 24.24 3.94 2.82
C LEU A 126 24.49 5.40 2.42
N ALA A 127 23.59 6.32 2.81
CA ALA A 127 23.72 7.74 2.53
C ALA A 127 24.72 8.45 3.44
N ASN A 128 24.90 7.96 4.68
CA ASN A 128 25.88 8.51 5.60
C ASN A 128 27.22 7.75 5.47
N PRO A 129 28.32 8.41 5.07
CA PRO A 129 29.62 7.76 4.91
C PRO A 129 30.10 7.01 6.16
N GLU A 130 29.89 7.57 7.36
CA GLU A 130 30.33 6.95 8.63
C GLU A 130 29.51 5.71 8.97
N LEU A 131 28.19 5.75 8.77
CA LEU A 131 27.32 4.59 8.99
C LEU A 131 27.62 3.50 7.97
N ARG A 132 27.85 3.88 6.70
CA ARG A 132 28.23 2.96 5.63
C ARG A 132 29.55 2.26 5.94
N GLU A 133 30.57 3.00 6.37
CA GLU A 133 31.87 2.41 6.72
C GLU A 133 31.75 1.40 7.86
N ARG A 134 31.02 1.74 8.93
CA ARG A 134 30.75 0.80 10.04
C ARG A 134 29.98 -0.43 9.56
N TYR A 135 29.03 -0.24 8.65
CA TYR A 135 28.26 -1.33 8.06
C TYR A 135 29.12 -2.24 7.19
N ASP A 136 30.03 -1.67 6.40
CA ASP A 136 30.97 -2.43 5.56
C ASP A 136 31.92 -3.27 6.42
N GLN A 137 32.43 -2.72 7.54
CA GLN A 137 33.24 -3.46 8.52
C GLN A 137 32.45 -4.64 9.13
N GLN A 138 31.16 -4.46 9.42
CA GLN A 138 30.30 -5.54 9.92
C GLN A 138 30.07 -6.63 8.87
N LEU A 139 29.97 -6.27 7.59
CA LEU A 139 29.83 -7.22 6.48
C LEU A 139 31.11 -8.03 6.24
N GLU A 140 32.28 -7.45 6.48
CA GLU A 140 33.58 -8.12 6.38
C GLU A 140 33.84 -9.04 7.59
N GLY A 141 33.48 -8.60 8.79
CA GLY A 141 33.64 -9.37 10.04
C GLY A 141 32.58 -10.44 10.28
N SER A 142 31.44 -10.39 9.58
CA SER A 142 30.48 -11.49 9.58
C SER A 142 31.10 -12.69 8.86
N PRO A 143 31.10 -13.90 9.45
CA PRO A 143 31.47 -15.10 8.71
C PRO A 143 30.50 -15.22 7.53
N ARG A 144 30.98 -14.87 6.34
CA ARG A 144 30.27 -15.15 5.09
C ARG A 144 29.89 -16.63 5.15
N PRO A 145 28.63 -17.04 4.93
CA PRO A 145 28.32 -18.45 4.79
C PRO A 145 29.18 -18.98 3.64
N SER A 146 30.22 -19.71 4.01
CA SER A 146 31.29 -20.18 3.15
C SER A 146 30.77 -21.35 2.32
N TRP A 147 29.92 -21.07 1.35
CA TRP A 147 29.66 -21.98 0.24
C TRP A 147 30.79 -21.94 -0.80
N GLN A 148 31.78 -21.06 -0.59
CA GLN A 148 33.04 -21.06 -1.33
C GLN A 148 34.00 -22.09 -0.71
N GLY A 149 33.83 -23.36 -1.13
CA GLY A 149 34.97 -24.24 -1.44
C GLY A 149 35.74 -24.97 -0.32
N VAL A 150 35.36 -24.87 0.96
CA VAL A 150 35.89 -25.76 2.00
C VAL A 150 34.72 -26.41 2.75
N PRO A 151 34.51 -27.73 2.68
CA PRO A 151 33.50 -28.37 3.49
C PRO A 151 33.83 -28.10 4.97
N PRO A 152 32.88 -27.59 5.78
CA PRO A 152 33.10 -27.45 7.21
C PRO A 152 33.49 -28.82 7.77
N PRO A 153 34.39 -28.89 8.77
CA PRO A 153 34.63 -30.16 9.47
C PRO A 153 33.28 -30.69 9.96
N PRO A 154 33.02 -32.00 9.85
CA PRO A 154 31.73 -32.56 10.24
C PRO A 154 31.46 -32.19 11.70
N ALA A 155 30.44 -31.36 11.91
CA ALA A 155 30.01 -31.01 13.26
C ALA A 155 29.60 -32.31 13.97
N PRO A 156 29.96 -32.49 15.26
CA PRO A 156 29.44 -33.61 16.03
C PRO A 156 27.92 -33.55 16.02
N ALA A 157 27.27 -34.70 15.81
CA ALA A 157 25.81 -34.78 15.78
C ALA A 157 25.23 -34.17 17.06
N PRO A 158 24.19 -33.31 16.97
CA PRO A 158 23.60 -32.69 18.14
C PRO A 158 23.09 -33.77 19.10
N SER A 159 23.38 -33.61 20.38
CA SER A 159 22.91 -34.53 21.40
C SER A 159 21.39 -34.43 21.54
N ALA A 160 20.75 -35.48 22.08
CA ALA A 160 19.31 -35.47 22.35
C ALA A 160 18.90 -34.28 23.26
N ASP A 161 19.81 -33.82 24.11
CA ASP A 161 19.61 -32.68 25.00
C ASP A 161 19.62 -31.34 24.26
N ASP A 162 20.45 -31.19 23.22
CA ASP A 162 20.49 -29.99 22.38
C ASP A 162 19.19 -29.84 21.58
N VAL A 163 18.69 -30.95 21.03
CA VAL A 163 17.41 -31.00 20.31
C VAL A 163 16.25 -30.65 21.25
N ARG A 164 16.25 -31.18 22.48
CA ARG A 164 15.22 -30.91 23.48
C ARG A 164 15.25 -29.45 23.97
N ARG A 165 16.45 -28.85 24.10
CA ARG A 165 16.62 -27.43 24.44
C ARG A 165 16.07 -26.51 23.35
N MET A 166 16.39 -26.79 22.08
CA MET A 166 15.90 -26.04 20.93
C MET A 166 14.38 -26.14 20.76
N GLN A 167 13.79 -27.29 21.09
CA GLN A 167 12.34 -27.46 21.08
C GLN A 167 11.66 -26.65 22.21
N ARG A 168 12.27 -26.58 23.40
CA ARG A 168 11.74 -25.77 24.51
C ARG A 168 11.77 -24.27 24.21
N THR A 169 12.84 -23.75 23.62
CA THR A 169 12.91 -22.31 23.26
C THR A 169 11.92 -21.88 22.17
N ARG A 170 11.43 -22.80 21.32
CA ARG A 170 10.35 -22.49 20.37
C ARG A 170 8.97 -22.46 21.02
N LEU A 171 8.77 -23.25 22.06
CA LEU A 171 7.48 -23.35 22.75
C LEU A 171 7.28 -22.19 23.74
N ASP A 172 8.35 -21.59 24.26
CA ASP A 172 8.29 -20.52 25.26
C ASP A 172 8.39 -19.09 24.69
N SER A 173 8.20 -18.85 23.38
CA SER A 173 8.10 -17.47 22.86
C SER A 173 6.78 -16.80 23.29
N PRO A 174 6.78 -15.82 24.22
CA PRO A 174 5.57 -15.11 24.58
C PRO A 174 5.39 -13.95 23.60
N HIS A 175 4.47 -14.09 22.65
CA HIS A 175 3.99 -12.97 21.82
C HIS A 175 3.18 -12.00 22.70
N HIS A 176 3.83 -11.08 23.39
CA HIS A 176 3.17 -9.90 23.94
C HIS A 176 3.06 -8.84 22.83
N THR A 177 2.23 -9.12 21.83
CA THR A 177 1.65 -8.04 21.01
C THR A 177 0.69 -7.27 21.90
N SER A 178 1.03 -6.01 22.19
CA SER A 178 0.14 -5.14 22.96
C SER A 178 -1.22 -5.03 22.27
N LEU A 179 -2.31 -4.96 23.04
CA LEU A 179 -3.67 -4.76 22.53
C LEU A 179 -3.75 -3.52 21.61
N ALA A 180 -2.88 -2.52 21.84
CA ALA A 180 -2.71 -1.31 21.04
C ALA A 180 -2.09 -1.53 19.65
N GLU A 181 -1.16 -2.49 19.49
CA GLU A 181 -0.56 -2.82 18.19
C GLU A 181 -1.50 -3.65 17.32
N ARG A 182 -2.28 -4.54 17.95
CA ARG A 182 -3.38 -5.26 17.26
C ARG A 182 -4.50 -4.30 16.85
N TRP A 183 -4.79 -3.27 17.66
CA TRP A 183 -5.74 -2.20 17.33
C TRP A 183 -5.25 -1.31 16.17
N ARG A 184 -3.94 -0.98 16.11
CA ARG A 184 -3.35 -0.23 14.99
C ARG A 184 -3.34 -1.01 13.67
N ALA A 185 -3.15 -2.33 13.73
CA ALA A 185 -3.21 -3.20 12.56
C ALA A 185 -4.63 -3.38 11.99
N LEU A 186 -5.67 -3.24 12.82
CA LEU A 186 -7.08 -3.30 12.37
C LEU A 186 -7.56 -2.00 11.70
N TRP A 187 -7.04 -0.83 12.08
CA TRP A 187 -7.47 0.47 11.53
C TRP A 187 -6.74 0.92 10.25
N ALA A 188 -5.67 0.22 9.86
CA ALA A 188 -4.91 0.52 8.63
C ALA A 188 -5.55 -0.02 7.34
N ARG A 189 -6.77 -0.59 7.41
CA ARG A 189 -7.46 -1.24 6.28
C ARG A 189 -8.80 -0.62 5.87
N TYR A 190 -9.10 0.61 6.32
CA TYR A 190 -10.30 1.35 5.88
C TYR A 190 -9.93 2.49 4.91
N PRO A 191 -10.48 2.52 3.68
CA PRO A 191 -10.18 3.54 2.68
C PRO A 191 -10.87 4.88 2.98
N THR A 192 -10.35 5.96 2.42
CA THR A 192 -10.84 7.36 2.54
C THR A 192 -12.32 7.55 2.19
N GLN A 193 -12.95 6.61 1.46
CA GLN A 193 -14.39 6.68 1.13
C GLN A 193 -15.33 6.33 2.30
N ALA A 194 -14.89 5.54 3.29
CA ALA A 194 -15.69 5.25 4.49
C ALA A 194 -15.81 6.49 5.42
N ARG A 195 -14.87 7.43 5.33
CA ARG A 195 -14.87 8.69 6.11
C ARG A 195 -15.94 9.68 5.63
N LEU A 196 -16.26 9.70 4.34
CA LEU A 196 -17.30 10.58 3.79
C LEU A 196 -18.72 10.04 4.00
N LEU A 197 -18.91 8.71 4.00
CA LEU A 197 -20.22 8.10 4.20
C LEU A 197 -20.72 8.18 5.66
N LEU A 198 -19.81 8.16 6.65
CA LEU A 198 -20.18 8.34 8.06
C LEU A 198 -20.49 9.79 8.42
N THR A 199 -19.80 10.78 7.84
CA THR A 199 -20.14 12.20 8.06
C THR A 199 -21.45 12.59 7.36
N ALA A 200 -21.73 12.03 6.18
CA ALA A 200 -22.98 12.31 5.46
C ALA A 200 -24.23 11.70 6.14
N THR A 201 -24.12 10.51 6.74
CA THR A 201 -25.24 9.89 7.47
C THR A 201 -25.49 10.56 8.83
N SER A 202 -24.46 10.97 9.57
CA SER A 202 -24.67 11.71 10.83
C SER A 202 -25.29 13.11 10.62
N VAL A 203 -24.90 13.84 9.57
CA VAL A 203 -25.54 15.13 9.24
C VAL A 203 -26.98 14.93 8.75
N GLY A 204 -27.24 13.90 7.93
CA GLY A 204 -28.59 13.58 7.46
C GLY A 204 -29.55 13.20 8.61
N VAL A 205 -29.10 12.38 9.56
CA VAL A 205 -29.90 11.99 10.74
C VAL A 205 -30.13 13.17 11.68
N LEU A 206 -29.14 14.07 11.85
CA LEU A 206 -29.32 15.29 12.63
C LEU A 206 -30.33 16.25 11.99
N VAL A 207 -30.29 16.45 10.67
CA VAL A 207 -31.26 17.31 9.97
C VAL A 207 -32.67 16.74 10.01
N VAL A 208 -32.83 15.42 9.78
CA VAL A 208 -34.15 14.75 9.86
C VAL A 208 -34.66 14.75 11.30
N GLY A 209 -33.80 14.52 12.29
CA GLY A 209 -34.15 14.62 13.70
C GLY A 209 -34.57 16.03 14.11
N LEU A 210 -33.91 17.08 13.59
CA LEU A 210 -34.22 18.47 13.89
C LEU A 210 -35.53 18.93 13.21
N LEU A 211 -35.81 18.44 12.00
CA LEU A 211 -37.12 18.63 11.34
C LEU A 211 -38.25 17.87 12.05
N ALA A 212 -38.00 16.64 12.50
CA ALA A 212 -38.98 15.86 13.26
C ALA A 212 -39.23 16.45 14.65
N TRP A 213 -38.19 16.95 15.32
CA TRP A 213 -38.30 17.69 16.57
C TRP A 213 -39.08 19.00 16.38
N ALA A 214 -38.77 19.80 15.35
CA ALA A 214 -39.54 21.00 15.02
C ALA A 214 -41.01 20.70 14.66
N ALA A 215 -41.30 19.54 14.04
CA ALA A 215 -42.66 19.10 13.78
C ALA A 215 -43.38 18.60 15.04
N HIS A 216 -42.65 18.10 16.04
CA HIS A 216 -43.19 17.58 17.29
C HIS A 216 -43.35 18.66 18.38
N ASP A 217 -42.50 19.70 18.35
CA ASP A 217 -42.59 20.90 19.16
C ASP A 217 -43.51 21.97 18.57
N ALA A 218 -44.35 21.62 17.58
CA ALA A 218 -45.56 22.39 17.31
C ALA A 218 -46.44 22.29 18.57
N PRO A 219 -46.46 23.31 19.46
CA PRO A 219 -47.28 23.25 20.65
C PRO A 219 -48.72 23.17 20.16
N GLY A 220 -49.48 22.23 20.71
CA GLY A 220 -50.89 22.00 20.40
C GLY A 220 -51.68 23.30 20.36
N GLY A 221 -51.72 23.89 19.17
CA GLY A 221 -52.48 25.07 18.85
C GLY A 221 -53.91 24.61 18.83
N ALA A 222 -54.59 24.82 19.95
CA ALA A 222 -56.03 24.74 20.06
C ALA A 222 -56.65 25.30 18.78
N LEU A 223 -57.29 24.42 18.00
CA LEU A 223 -58.15 24.82 16.90
C LEU A 223 -59.32 25.57 17.53
N VAL A 224 -59.14 26.89 17.72
CA VAL A 224 -60.23 27.82 18.00
C VAL A 224 -61.13 27.78 16.77
N VAL A 225 -62.19 26.99 16.86
CA VAL A 225 -63.30 26.99 15.92
C VAL A 225 -63.98 28.36 16.02
N ALA A 226 -63.53 29.30 15.20
CA ALA A 226 -64.25 30.54 14.96
C ALA A 226 -65.49 30.20 14.12
N ARG A 227 -66.62 29.96 14.79
CA ARG A 227 -67.94 29.88 14.17
C ARG A 227 -68.28 31.25 13.60
N ALA A 228 -68.24 31.38 12.27
CA ALA A 228 -68.75 32.55 11.58
C ALA A 228 -70.26 32.72 11.83
N PRO A 229 -70.76 33.93 12.13
CA PRO A 229 -72.18 34.17 12.29
C PRO A 229 -72.89 34.16 10.93
N ALA A 230 -74.04 33.49 10.90
CA ALA A 230 -74.96 33.43 9.78
C ALA A 230 -75.43 34.84 9.38
N GLN A 231 -75.22 35.23 8.13
CA GLN A 231 -75.95 36.32 7.49
C GLN A 231 -76.97 35.72 6.52
N ALA A 232 -78.23 35.89 6.87
CA ALA A 232 -79.38 35.71 6.00
C ALA A 232 -79.83 37.07 5.46
N ALA A 233 -80.57 37.02 4.34
CA ALA A 233 -81.14 38.12 3.53
C ALA A 233 -80.12 38.76 2.55
N GLY A 234 -80.37 38.85 1.25
CA GLY A 234 -81.57 38.63 0.45
C GLY A 234 -81.54 39.63 -0.72
N GLY A 235 -81.83 39.18 -1.95
CA GLY A 235 -82.13 40.07 -3.09
C GLY A 235 -81.58 39.62 -4.45
N PRO A 236 -82.45 39.21 -5.41
CA PRO A 236 -82.09 38.94 -6.80
C PRO A 236 -82.47 40.09 -7.76
N THR A 237 -82.19 39.88 -9.06
CA THR A 237 -82.64 40.56 -10.32
C THR A 237 -81.58 41.44 -10.99
N GLN A 238 -81.03 41.10 -12.18
CA GLN A 238 -81.59 41.04 -13.55
C GLN A 238 -82.10 42.38 -14.11
N GLY A 239 -81.62 42.73 -15.31
CA GLY A 239 -82.16 43.79 -16.18
C GLY A 239 -81.05 44.59 -16.87
N ALA A 240 -80.38 44.05 -17.89
CA ALA A 240 -80.78 44.16 -19.31
C ALA A 240 -80.68 45.58 -19.89
N ALA A 241 -79.60 45.75 -20.67
CA ALA A 241 -79.42 46.60 -21.84
C ALA A 241 -80.68 47.28 -22.42
N ARG A 242 -80.55 48.57 -22.75
CA ARG A 242 -81.07 49.14 -24.01
C ARG A 242 -80.13 50.18 -24.59
N SER A 243 -79.64 49.81 -25.77
CA SER A 243 -79.29 50.60 -26.95
C SER A 243 -79.60 52.10 -27.01
N SER A 244 -78.55 52.82 -27.42
CA SER A 244 -78.45 53.77 -28.54
C SER A 244 -79.02 55.20 -28.46
N PRO A 245 -78.35 56.17 -29.14
CA PRO A 245 -78.51 57.62 -29.03
C PRO A 245 -79.46 58.13 -30.14
N PRO A 246 -79.58 59.42 -30.54
CA PRO A 246 -78.56 60.48 -30.70
C PRO A 246 -78.64 61.62 -29.69
#